data_AF-A0A9P4GQZ2-F1
#
_entry.id   AF-A0A9P4GQZ2-F1
#
_cell.length_a   1.000
_cell.length_b   1.000
_cell.length_c   1.000
_cell.angle_alpha   90.00
_cell.angle_beta   90.00
_cell.angle_gamma   90.00
#
_symmetry.space_group_name_H-M   'P 1'
#
loop_
_entity.id
_entity.type
_entity.pdbx_description
1 polymer ?
#
loop_
_entity_poly.entity_id
_entity_poly.type
_entity_poly.pdbx_seq_one_letter_code
_entity_poly.pdbx_strand_id
1 'polypeptide(L)'
;MEVEPDCVISSDSFEKYGLNERCRVSRERVQDFLERGLMSQDGVYQRYTEELSEKLTSVRRSDQPGVIEDIRQSFQRLRDPNTGYLSEVMFNRLITERLSGLEVDESLNGPALLFNICSSHAFYPFPKSYGGSGQLQIDEDGFVRAVCLLTLSPAPRYGPRFSGARHRYYSGNWGPHSGSYIALRGKDAGDFRRRLFRSLAVPDSTSTGHDTTIPVPRFMWYESNEGRDSEDETGQQVVVAEDESELSIDIVDVLSECPIEADRLTANPFRESYRIALPSLPKHTDDISVLFIPTVKLVALVKLAQQVQRESRTDLVATIEGLGNDGKVGWEAFESAMSEHSEFIADFVSSIFGTFTIT
;
A
#
# COMPACT_ATOMS: atom_id res chain seq x y z
N MET A 1 10.24 -5.38 -14.40
CA MET A 1 9.46 -5.61 -15.63
C MET A 1 8.01 -5.35 -15.28
N GLU A 2 7.24 -4.80 -16.21
CA GLU A 2 5.79 -4.59 -16.05
C GLU A 2 5.08 -5.73 -16.80
N VAL A 3 3.94 -6.19 -16.30
CA VAL A 3 3.05 -7.07 -17.09
C VAL A 3 2.44 -6.24 -18.20
N GLU A 4 2.57 -6.70 -19.43
CA GLU A 4 2.17 -5.95 -20.62
C GLU A 4 0.63 -5.93 -20.76
N PRO A 5 0.02 -4.84 -21.25
CA PRO A 5 -1.44 -4.71 -21.34
C PRO A 5 -2.12 -5.79 -22.21
N ASP A 6 -1.38 -6.36 -23.16
CA ASP A 6 -1.83 -7.39 -24.10
C ASP A 6 -1.38 -8.80 -23.68
N CYS A 7 -0.90 -8.99 -22.45
CA CYS A 7 -0.52 -10.31 -21.96
C CYS A 7 -1.70 -11.30 -21.91
N VAL A 8 -1.40 -12.57 -22.13
CA VAL A 8 -2.37 -13.66 -21.96
C VAL A 8 -2.28 -14.19 -20.53
N ILE A 9 -3.37 -14.08 -19.78
CA ILE A 9 -3.45 -14.70 -18.45
C ILE A 9 -3.72 -16.20 -18.61
N SER A 10 -2.75 -17.01 -18.21
CA SER A 10 -2.89 -18.46 -18.15
C SER A 10 -3.85 -18.86 -17.03
N SER A 11 -4.72 -19.83 -17.33
CA SER A 11 -5.62 -20.45 -16.34
C SER A 11 -4.95 -21.55 -15.52
N ASP A 12 -3.67 -21.85 -15.79
CA ASP A 12 -2.93 -22.83 -15.02
C ASP A 12 -2.62 -22.33 -13.59
N SER A 13 -2.52 -23.27 -12.65
CA SER A 13 -2.05 -22.97 -11.29
C SER A 13 -0.52 -22.92 -11.23
N PHE A 14 0.05 -21.99 -10.46
CA PHE A 14 1.49 -21.91 -10.24
C PHE A 14 2.08 -23.22 -9.68
N GLU A 15 1.30 -23.98 -8.91
CA GLU A 15 1.72 -25.26 -8.34
C GLU A 15 1.59 -26.44 -9.30
N LYS A 16 1.10 -26.25 -10.54
CA LYS A 16 0.92 -27.32 -11.53
C LYS A 16 2.18 -28.16 -11.75
N TYR A 17 3.35 -27.52 -11.74
CA TYR A 17 4.66 -28.19 -11.82
C TYR A 17 5.43 -28.13 -10.49
N GLY A 18 4.70 -28.06 -9.37
CA GLY A 18 5.12 -27.61 -8.03
C GLY A 18 6.27 -28.36 -7.33
N LEU A 19 6.95 -29.28 -8.00
CA LEU A 19 8.17 -29.94 -7.51
C LEU A 19 9.44 -29.26 -8.03
N ASN A 20 9.51 -27.92 -8.01
CA ASN A 20 10.76 -27.22 -8.25
C ASN A 20 11.52 -27.06 -6.93
N GLU A 21 12.74 -27.60 -6.88
CA GLU A 21 13.68 -27.52 -5.76
C GLU A 21 13.80 -26.10 -5.18
N ARG A 22 13.70 -25.06 -6.03
CA ARG A 22 13.75 -23.65 -5.58
C ARG A 22 12.57 -23.25 -4.70
N CYS A 23 11.36 -23.73 -5.02
CA CYS A 23 10.17 -23.48 -4.20
C CYS A 23 10.31 -24.17 -2.84
N ARG A 24 10.85 -25.39 -2.82
CA ARG A 24 11.15 -26.14 -1.59
C ARG A 24 12.14 -25.37 -0.71
N VAL A 25 13.29 -24.97 -1.26
CA VAL A 25 14.30 -24.20 -0.53
C VAL A 25 13.76 -22.86 -0.03
N SER A 26 12.95 -22.15 -0.83
CA SER A 26 12.32 -20.90 -0.40
C SER A 26 11.38 -21.11 0.79
N ARG A 27 10.56 -22.16 0.76
CA ARG A 27 9.66 -22.53 1.88
C ARG A 27 10.45 -22.92 3.12
N GLU A 28 11.50 -23.72 2.99
CA GLU A 28 12.37 -24.13 4.10
C GLU A 28 13.05 -22.93 4.77
N ARG A 29 13.52 -21.95 3.99
CA ARG A 29 14.10 -20.72 4.54
C ARG A 29 13.09 -19.86 5.28
N VAL A 30 11.90 -19.68 4.72
CA VAL A 30 10.82 -18.94 5.41
C VAL A 30 10.40 -19.69 6.68
N GLN A 31 10.38 -21.01 6.67
CA GLN A 31 10.09 -21.81 7.86
C GLN A 31 11.15 -21.58 8.96
N ASP A 32 12.45 -21.58 8.63
CA ASP A 32 13.53 -21.24 9.58
C ASP A 32 13.35 -19.84 10.17
N PHE A 33 13.03 -18.85 9.34
CA PHE A 33 12.76 -17.49 9.78
C PHE A 33 11.59 -17.41 10.77
N LEU A 34 10.55 -18.20 10.55
CA LEU A 34 9.39 -18.28 11.43
C LEU A 34 9.76 -18.89 12.77
N GLU A 35 10.48 -20.02 12.76
CA GLU A 35 10.93 -20.75 13.96
C GLU A 35 11.87 -19.90 14.83
N ARG A 36 12.63 -19.00 14.21
CA ARG A 36 13.51 -18.03 14.90
C ARG A 36 12.78 -16.79 15.41
N GLY A 37 11.47 -16.68 15.19
CA GLY A 37 10.65 -15.54 15.63
C GLY A 37 10.89 -14.25 14.84
N LEU A 38 11.56 -14.32 13.69
CA LEU A 38 11.93 -13.15 12.88
C LEU A 38 10.75 -12.60 12.07
N MET A 39 9.66 -13.36 11.98
CA MET A 39 8.40 -12.93 11.34
C MET A 39 7.32 -12.55 12.35
N SER A 40 7.69 -12.14 13.56
CA SER A 40 6.77 -11.51 14.50
C SER A 40 6.29 -10.14 13.98
N GLN A 41 5.14 -9.68 14.49
CA GLN A 41 4.59 -8.36 14.15
C GLN A 41 5.63 -7.24 14.35
N ASP A 42 6.29 -7.22 15.51
CA ASP A 42 7.31 -6.22 15.84
C ASP A 42 8.51 -6.29 14.89
N GLY A 43 8.98 -7.50 14.59
CA GLY A 43 10.09 -7.71 13.65
C GLY A 43 9.75 -7.24 12.23
N VAL A 44 8.50 -7.43 11.79
CA VAL A 44 8.02 -6.93 10.50
C VAL A 44 7.95 -5.41 10.50
N TYR A 45 7.40 -4.79 11.54
CA TYR A 45 7.34 -3.33 11.65
C TYR A 45 8.73 -2.69 11.64
N GLN A 46 9.65 -3.21 12.44
CA GLN A 46 11.02 -2.69 12.51
C GLN A 46 11.67 -2.69 11.13
N ARG A 47 11.73 -3.86 10.46
CA ARG A 47 12.36 -3.97 9.14
C ARG A 47 11.69 -3.08 8.09
N TYR A 48 10.37 -2.99 8.13
CA TYR A 48 9.63 -2.19 7.16
C TYR A 48 9.88 -0.70 7.36
N THR A 49 9.89 -0.22 8.61
CA THR A 49 10.23 1.17 8.92
C THR A 49 11.67 1.51 8.52
N GLU A 50 12.63 0.61 8.76
CA GLU A 50 14.03 0.80 8.36
C GLU A 50 14.17 0.92 6.83
N GLU A 51 13.57 0.00 6.06
CA GLU A 51 13.58 0.02 4.60
C GLU A 51 12.94 1.30 4.04
N LEU A 52 11.79 1.72 4.60
CA LEU A 52 11.11 2.95 4.19
C LEU A 52 11.95 4.19 4.52
N SER A 53 12.60 4.21 5.68
CA SER A 53 13.46 5.30 6.11
C SER A 53 14.68 5.44 5.19
N GLU A 54 15.31 4.32 4.82
CA GLU A 54 16.41 4.30 3.85
C GLU A 54 15.95 4.79 2.48
N LYS A 55 14.79 4.32 2.00
CA LYS A 55 14.20 4.77 0.73
C LYS A 55 13.97 6.27 0.71
N LEU A 56 13.30 6.83 1.72
CA LEU A 56 13.01 8.26 1.79
C LEU A 56 14.31 9.09 1.86
N THR A 57 15.26 8.66 2.68
CA THR A 57 16.58 9.30 2.76
C THR A 57 17.25 9.28 1.39
N SER A 58 17.25 8.14 0.69
CA SER A 58 17.90 7.98 -0.61
C SER A 58 17.34 8.89 -1.70
N VAL A 59 16.03 9.14 -1.68
CA VAL A 59 15.34 10.03 -2.64
C VAL A 59 15.68 11.51 -2.36
N ARG A 60 15.94 11.87 -1.10
CA ARG A 60 16.20 13.26 -0.66
C ARG A 60 17.69 13.64 -0.58
N ARG A 61 18.60 12.71 -0.90
CA ARG A 61 20.06 12.75 -0.64
C ARG A 61 20.85 13.96 -1.17
N SER A 62 20.28 14.82 -2.02
CA SER A 62 20.95 16.06 -2.47
C SER A 62 20.77 17.25 -1.53
N ASP A 63 19.62 17.36 -0.84
CA ASP A 63 19.22 18.62 -0.20
C ASP A 63 18.90 18.50 1.30
N GLN A 64 18.55 17.30 1.81
CA GLN A 64 18.11 17.10 3.21
C GLN A 64 18.49 15.73 3.79
N PRO A 65 19.71 15.55 4.34
CA PRO A 65 20.13 14.29 4.95
C PRO A 65 19.45 13.99 6.30
N GLY A 66 18.83 14.99 6.94
CA GLY A 66 18.15 14.89 8.24
C GLY A 66 16.68 14.46 8.18
N VAL A 67 16.16 14.08 7.01
CA VAL A 67 14.72 13.92 6.76
C VAL A 67 13.99 13.01 7.76
N ILE A 68 14.61 11.91 8.20
CA ILE A 68 14.00 11.00 9.18
C ILE A 68 14.04 11.61 10.59
N GLU A 69 15.10 12.33 10.91
CA GLU A 69 15.21 13.02 12.20
C GLU A 69 14.19 14.15 12.31
N ASP A 70 13.89 14.83 11.20
CA ASP A 70 12.84 15.84 11.13
C ASP A 70 11.45 15.27 11.45
N ILE A 71 11.17 14.06 10.95
CA ILE A 71 9.93 13.34 11.24
C ILE A 71 9.88 12.96 12.73
N ARG A 72 10.99 12.46 13.31
CA ARG A 72 11.07 12.14 14.74
C ARG A 72 10.88 13.37 15.61
N GLN A 73 11.53 14.49 15.28
CA GLN A 73 11.35 15.76 16.00
C GLN A 73 9.90 16.25 15.92
N SER A 74 9.25 16.09 14.78
CA SER A 74 7.82 16.37 14.63
C SER A 74 6.98 15.49 15.56
N PHE A 75 7.27 14.19 15.64
CA PHE A 75 6.60 13.29 16.60
C PHE A 75 6.78 13.77 18.04
N GLN A 76 7.98 14.18 18.44
CA GLN A 76 8.24 14.68 19.80
C GLN A 76 7.39 15.90 20.17
N ARG A 77 6.98 16.73 19.20
CA ARG A 77 6.06 17.86 19.40
C ARG A 77 4.59 17.45 19.47
N LEU A 78 4.25 16.31 18.86
CA LEU A 78 2.89 15.80 18.74
C LEU A 78 2.53 14.73 19.79
N ARG A 79 3.52 14.13 20.44
CA ARG A 79 3.30 13.08 21.43
C ARG A 79 2.57 13.60 22.66
N ASP A 80 1.68 12.78 23.21
CA ASP A 80 1.10 12.99 24.52
C ASP A 80 2.17 12.77 25.61
N PRO A 81 2.43 13.73 26.50
CA PRO A 81 3.46 13.59 27.53
C PRO A 81 3.14 12.50 28.58
N ASN A 82 1.88 12.09 28.72
CA ASN A 82 1.46 11.09 29.70
C ASN A 82 1.56 9.67 29.14
N THR A 83 1.28 9.48 27.85
CA THR A 83 1.22 8.14 27.24
C THR A 83 2.42 7.83 26.36
N GLY A 84 3.13 8.85 25.86
CA GLY A 84 4.24 8.71 24.92
C GLY A 84 3.82 8.44 23.47
N TYR A 85 2.52 8.26 23.19
CA TYR A 85 1.98 8.03 21.85
C TYR A 85 1.54 9.33 21.18
N LEU A 86 1.31 9.29 19.87
CA LEU A 86 0.79 10.42 19.10
C LEU A 86 -0.54 10.93 19.68
N SER A 87 -0.61 12.22 20.02
CA SER A 87 -1.84 12.85 20.49
C SER A 87 -2.70 13.31 19.31
N GLU A 88 -3.90 12.77 19.18
CA GLU A 88 -4.88 13.21 18.18
C GLU A 88 -5.19 14.71 18.32
N VAL A 89 -5.27 15.22 19.56
CA VAL A 89 -5.55 16.65 19.83
C VAL A 89 -4.40 17.52 19.32
N MET A 90 -3.15 17.15 19.61
CA MET A 90 -1.98 17.91 19.15
C MET A 90 -1.83 17.84 17.64
N PHE A 91 -2.06 16.66 17.06
CA PHE A 91 -2.06 16.45 15.61
C PHE A 91 -3.11 17.33 14.94
N ASN A 92 -4.35 17.28 15.43
CA ASN A 92 -5.45 18.05 14.86
C ASN A 92 -5.18 19.56 14.94
N ARG A 93 -4.68 20.04 16.08
CA ARG A 93 -4.29 21.45 16.22
C ARG A 93 -3.24 21.87 15.20
N LEU A 94 -2.15 21.10 15.06
CA LEU A 94 -1.08 21.41 14.11
C LEU A 94 -1.59 21.44 12.66
N ILE A 95 -2.43 20.47 12.30
CA ILE A 95 -3.02 20.42 10.96
C ILE A 95 -4.00 21.57 10.74
N THR A 96 -4.83 21.92 11.72
CA THR A 96 -5.71 23.10 11.63
C THR A 96 -4.90 24.36 11.38
N GLU A 97 -3.85 24.63 12.16
CA GLU A 97 -2.99 25.81 11.97
C GLU A 97 -2.41 25.88 10.56
N ARG A 98 -2.00 24.72 10.00
CA ARG A 98 -1.49 24.63 8.62
C ARG A 98 -2.57 24.89 7.57
N LEU A 99 -3.75 24.29 7.74
CA LEU A 99 -4.87 24.44 6.80
C LEU A 99 -5.45 25.86 6.83
N SER A 100 -5.46 26.54 7.98
CA SER A 100 -5.85 27.95 8.10
C SER A 100 -4.96 28.87 7.24
N GLY A 101 -3.66 28.56 7.14
CA GLY A 101 -2.74 29.28 6.26
C GLY A 101 -3.02 29.08 4.76
N LEU A 102 -3.85 28.10 4.40
CA LEU A 102 -4.22 27.74 3.03
C LEU A 102 -5.66 28.15 2.67
N GLU A 103 -6.34 28.92 3.53
CA GLU A 103 -7.74 29.36 3.33
C GLU A 103 -8.73 28.20 3.15
N VAL A 104 -8.46 27.06 3.81
CA VAL A 104 -9.31 25.87 3.78
C VAL A 104 -10.53 26.05 4.69
N ASP A 105 -11.69 25.58 4.23
CA ASP A 105 -12.94 25.60 4.98
C ASP A 105 -12.89 24.65 6.19
N GLU A 106 -13.07 25.21 7.39
CA GLU A 106 -13.09 24.48 8.66
C GLU A 106 -14.20 23.41 8.72
N SER A 107 -15.28 23.58 7.96
CA SER A 107 -16.41 22.64 7.93
C SER A 107 -16.05 21.25 7.37
N LEU A 108 -14.93 21.14 6.65
CA LEU A 108 -14.48 19.89 6.04
C LEU A 108 -13.92 18.87 7.05
N ASN A 109 -13.67 19.29 8.29
CA ASN A 109 -13.05 18.46 9.34
C ASN A 109 -11.77 17.75 8.84
N GLY A 110 -10.99 18.47 8.03
CA GLY A 110 -9.76 17.97 7.40
C GLY A 110 -8.75 17.35 8.36
N PRO A 111 -8.51 17.92 9.56
CA PRO A 111 -7.60 17.32 10.53
C PRO A 111 -7.97 15.89 10.92
N ALA A 112 -9.25 15.61 11.19
CA ALA A 112 -9.70 14.26 11.55
C ALA A 112 -9.59 13.28 10.38
N LEU A 113 -9.82 13.72 9.14
CA LEU A 113 -9.62 12.88 7.94
C LEU A 113 -8.14 12.51 7.78
N LEU A 114 -7.25 13.49 7.90
CA LEU A 114 -5.81 13.28 7.81
C LEU A 114 -5.27 12.41 8.95
N PHE A 115 -5.84 12.51 10.16
CA PHE A 115 -5.50 11.63 11.27
C PHE A 115 -5.94 10.17 11.01
N ASN A 116 -7.11 9.95 10.40
CA ASN A 116 -7.56 8.61 10.01
C ASN A 116 -6.63 7.98 8.96
N ILE A 117 -6.20 8.76 7.97
CA ILE A 117 -5.20 8.35 6.97
C ILE A 117 -3.87 8.01 7.66
N CYS A 118 -3.34 8.93 8.48
CA CYS A 118 -2.08 8.74 9.21
C CYS A 118 -2.11 7.48 10.09
N SER A 119 -3.15 7.33 10.91
CA SER A 119 -3.30 6.17 11.80
C SER A 119 -3.38 4.86 11.03
N SER A 120 -4.10 4.80 9.91
CA SER A 120 -4.14 3.59 9.09
C SER A 120 -2.77 3.20 8.54
N HIS A 121 -1.97 4.17 8.11
CA HIS A 121 -0.63 3.92 7.58
C HIS A 121 0.38 3.62 8.69
N ALA A 122 0.16 4.12 9.90
CA ALA A 122 0.98 3.80 11.06
C ALA A 122 0.92 2.33 11.43
N PHE A 123 -0.22 1.64 11.25
CA PHE A 123 -0.35 0.21 11.55
C PHE A 123 -0.13 -0.71 10.33
N TYR A 124 0.07 -0.16 9.13
CA TYR A 124 0.30 -0.97 7.94
C TYR A 124 1.54 -1.89 8.09
N PRO A 125 1.48 -3.18 7.70
CA PRO A 125 0.38 -3.87 6.97
C PRO A 125 -0.67 -4.56 7.86
N PHE A 126 -0.63 -4.35 9.17
CA PHE A 126 -1.52 -5.02 10.12
C PHE A 126 -2.73 -4.15 10.52
N PRO A 127 -3.75 -4.74 11.16
CA PRO A 127 -4.85 -3.97 11.74
C PRO A 127 -4.39 -2.98 12.81
N LYS A 128 -5.18 -1.93 13.01
CA LYS A 128 -4.95 -0.95 14.08
C LYS A 128 -4.95 -1.64 15.45
N SER A 129 -3.97 -1.30 16.28
CA SER A 129 -3.91 -1.74 17.66
C SER A 129 -4.47 -0.66 18.59
N TYR A 130 -5.31 -1.08 19.54
CA TYR A 130 -5.91 -0.23 20.54
C TYR A 130 -5.41 -0.65 21.91
N GLY A 131 -4.97 0.32 22.72
CA GLY A 131 -4.59 0.07 24.10
C GLY A 131 -5.79 -0.31 24.97
N GLY A 132 -5.54 -0.69 26.23
CA GLY A 132 -6.59 -1.07 27.17
C GLY A 132 -7.66 0.01 27.45
N SER A 133 -7.37 1.27 27.11
CA SER A 133 -8.31 2.41 27.18
C SER A 133 -9.16 2.60 25.92
N GLY A 134 -9.00 1.76 24.88
CA GLY A 134 -9.65 1.92 23.58
C GLY A 134 -9.04 3.03 22.71
N GLN A 135 -7.91 3.61 23.11
CA GLN A 135 -7.20 4.62 22.33
C GLN A 135 -6.15 3.99 21.40
N LEU A 136 -5.95 4.60 20.24
CA LEU A 136 -4.89 4.22 19.30
C LEU A 136 -3.52 4.52 19.90
N GLN A 137 -2.62 3.54 19.83
CA GLN A 137 -1.26 3.63 20.36
C GLN A 137 -0.26 3.75 19.20
N ILE A 138 -0.14 4.95 18.62
CA ILE A 138 0.82 5.24 17.55
C ILE A 138 2.11 5.74 18.19
N ASP A 139 3.16 4.93 18.14
CA ASP A 139 4.49 5.29 18.62
C ASP A 139 5.30 6.06 17.55
N GLU A 140 6.55 6.41 17.89
CA GLU A 140 7.43 7.15 16.98
C GLU A 140 7.66 6.38 15.67
N ASP A 141 7.97 5.08 15.75
CA ASP A 141 8.21 4.26 14.56
C ASP A 141 6.96 4.08 13.71
N GLY A 142 5.78 3.98 14.33
CA GLY A 142 4.49 4.00 13.64
C GLY A 142 4.25 5.32 12.91
N PHE A 143 4.57 6.45 13.53
CA PHE A 143 4.47 7.75 12.88
C PHE A 143 5.47 7.90 11.73
N VAL A 144 6.74 7.50 11.93
CA VAL A 144 7.77 7.50 10.88
C VAL A 144 7.33 6.64 9.69
N ARG A 145 6.84 5.43 9.94
CA ARG A 145 6.30 4.54 8.90
C ARG A 145 5.14 5.19 8.14
N ALA A 146 4.20 5.82 8.84
CA ALA A 146 3.08 6.51 8.23
C ALA A 146 3.56 7.63 7.29
N VAL A 147 4.41 8.53 7.78
CA VAL A 147 4.92 9.66 6.98
C VAL A 147 5.73 9.14 5.79
N CYS A 148 6.59 8.15 5.98
CA CYS A 148 7.35 7.56 4.87
C CYS A 148 6.43 6.97 3.82
N LEU A 149 5.41 6.18 4.20
CA LEU A 149 4.45 5.62 3.24
C LEU A 149 3.70 6.71 2.49
N LEU A 150 3.19 7.71 3.19
CA LEU A 150 2.35 8.77 2.61
C LEU A 150 3.12 9.74 1.72
N THR A 151 4.45 9.79 1.88
CA THR A 151 5.35 10.64 1.05
C THR A 151 6.07 9.85 -0.05
N LEU A 152 6.29 8.54 0.14
CA LEU A 152 6.87 7.63 -0.87
C LEU A 152 5.83 6.92 -1.73
N SER A 153 4.54 6.96 -1.36
CA SER A 153 3.43 6.37 -2.10
C SER A 153 2.29 7.38 -2.12
N PRO A 154 2.21 8.21 -3.18
CA PRO A 154 2.87 8.04 -4.47
C PRO A 154 4.29 8.62 -4.44
N ALA A 155 5.31 7.85 -4.81
CA ALA A 155 6.60 8.46 -5.09
C ALA A 155 6.45 9.16 -6.44
N PRO A 156 6.72 10.47 -6.54
CA PRO A 156 6.82 11.11 -7.83
C PRO A 156 8.00 10.48 -8.57
N ARG A 157 7.74 9.65 -9.57
CA ARG A 157 8.76 9.23 -10.54
C ARG A 157 8.50 9.98 -11.82
N TYR A 158 9.44 10.87 -12.17
CA TYR A 158 9.68 11.47 -13.48
C TYR A 158 8.63 11.12 -14.56
N GLY A 159 7.46 11.74 -14.45
CA GLY A 159 6.32 11.45 -15.32
C GLY A 159 5.02 11.93 -14.69
N PRO A 160 4.00 12.25 -15.49
CA PRO A 160 2.75 12.83 -15.00
C PRO A 160 1.77 11.78 -14.46
N ARG A 161 2.17 10.50 -14.28
CA ARG A 161 1.25 9.40 -13.94
C ARG A 161 1.83 8.31 -13.04
N PHE A 162 0.99 7.60 -12.29
CA PHE A 162 1.34 6.32 -11.65
C PHE A 162 1.92 5.37 -12.71
N SER A 163 3.11 4.82 -12.46
CA SER A 163 3.64 3.73 -13.27
C SER A 163 2.93 2.42 -12.94
N GLY A 164 2.86 1.51 -13.91
CA GLY A 164 2.41 0.14 -13.65
C GLY A 164 3.23 -0.55 -12.54
N ALA A 165 2.69 -1.63 -11.99
CA ALA A 165 3.38 -2.42 -10.97
C ALA A 165 4.73 -2.92 -11.52
N ARG A 166 5.82 -2.57 -10.84
CA ARG A 166 7.16 -3.04 -11.21
C ARG A 166 7.52 -4.30 -10.45
N HIS A 167 7.58 -5.40 -11.18
CA HIS A 167 7.95 -6.70 -10.64
C HIS A 167 9.47 -6.84 -10.53
N ARG A 168 9.94 -7.41 -9.41
CA ARG A 168 11.25 -8.07 -9.36
C ARG A 168 11.04 -9.53 -9.74
N TYR A 169 11.98 -10.06 -10.51
CA TYR A 169 11.87 -11.42 -11.02
C TYR A 169 13.21 -12.12 -11.05
N TYR A 170 13.15 -13.45 -11.10
CA TYR A 170 14.30 -14.33 -11.28
C TYR A 170 14.04 -15.28 -12.44
N SER A 171 15.01 -15.46 -13.32
CA SER A 171 14.90 -16.40 -14.42
C SER A 171 14.84 -17.84 -13.91
N GLY A 172 14.03 -18.66 -14.58
CA GLY A 172 13.90 -20.07 -14.26
C GLY A 172 12.89 -20.78 -15.14
N ASN A 173 12.72 -22.08 -14.87
CA ASN A 173 11.81 -22.91 -15.63
C ASN A 173 10.62 -23.31 -14.75
N TRP A 174 9.41 -23.11 -15.26
CA TRP A 174 8.18 -23.61 -14.68
C TRP A 174 7.63 -24.71 -15.59
N GLY A 175 7.92 -25.96 -15.22
CA GLY A 175 7.66 -27.11 -16.09
C GLY A 175 8.42 -26.99 -17.42
N PRO A 176 7.73 -27.07 -18.58
CA PRO A 176 8.36 -26.92 -19.89
C PRO A 176 8.64 -25.45 -20.27
N HIS A 177 8.12 -24.47 -19.51
CA HIS A 177 8.22 -23.06 -19.87
C HIS A 177 9.48 -22.43 -19.27
N SER A 178 10.35 -21.87 -20.12
CA SER A 178 11.48 -21.05 -19.70
C SER A 178 11.03 -19.59 -19.60
N GLY A 179 11.20 -18.99 -18.43
CA GLY A 179 10.65 -17.66 -18.15
C GLY A 179 11.18 -17.06 -16.86
N SER A 180 10.31 -16.32 -16.17
CA SER A 180 10.65 -15.52 -15.00
C SER A 180 9.64 -15.69 -13.88
N TYR A 181 10.14 -16.09 -12.70
CA TYR A 181 9.38 -16.11 -11.45
C TYR A 181 9.23 -14.70 -10.89
N ILE A 182 8.03 -14.35 -10.44
CA ILE A 182 7.73 -13.04 -9.85
C ILE A 182 8.07 -13.08 -8.36
N ALA A 183 9.17 -12.41 -8.00
CA ALA A 183 9.67 -12.35 -6.62
C ALA A 183 9.03 -11.23 -5.80
N LEU A 184 8.65 -10.12 -6.45
CA LEU A 184 7.85 -9.06 -5.87
C LEU A 184 6.71 -8.74 -6.82
N ARG A 185 5.48 -8.65 -6.28
CA ARG A 185 4.30 -8.23 -7.04
C ARG A 185 4.43 -6.77 -7.51
N GLY A 186 5.12 -5.93 -6.75
CA GLY A 186 5.04 -4.48 -6.98
C GLY A 186 3.66 -3.96 -6.56
N LYS A 187 3.59 -2.65 -6.35
CA LYS A 187 2.36 -1.95 -5.96
C LYS A 187 2.02 -0.92 -7.03
N ASP A 188 0.72 -0.71 -7.26
CA ASP A 188 0.21 0.25 -8.24
C ASP A 188 -0.80 1.23 -7.63
N ALA A 189 -1.52 1.96 -8.49
CA ALA A 189 -2.55 2.90 -8.07
C ALA A 189 -3.75 2.21 -7.38
N GLY A 190 -4.08 0.97 -7.75
CA GLY A 190 -5.15 0.20 -7.11
C GLY A 190 -4.81 -0.11 -5.65
N ASP A 191 -3.55 -0.45 -5.37
CA ASP A 191 -3.06 -0.64 -4.00
C ASP A 191 -3.14 0.64 -3.16
N PHE A 192 -2.83 1.79 -3.76
CA PHE A 192 -2.99 3.08 -3.08
C PHE A 192 -4.47 3.35 -2.76
N ARG A 193 -5.36 3.20 -3.75
CA ARG A 193 -6.81 3.40 -3.57
C ARG A 193 -7.38 2.47 -2.50
N ARG A 194 -6.96 1.21 -2.48
CA ARG A 194 -7.38 0.23 -1.48
C ARG A 194 -6.98 0.63 -0.05
N ARG A 195 -5.72 1.04 0.14
CA ARG A 195 -5.24 1.55 1.43
C ARG A 195 -5.96 2.83 1.85
N LEU A 196 -6.17 3.76 0.91
CA LEU A 196 -6.91 4.99 1.16
C LEU A 196 -8.36 4.69 1.58
N PHE A 197 -9.03 3.78 0.87
CA PHE A 197 -10.39 3.35 1.19
C PHE A 197 -10.46 2.80 2.61
N ARG A 198 -9.60 1.82 2.94
CA ARG A 198 -9.53 1.23 4.29
C ARG A 198 -9.25 2.27 5.38
N SER A 199 -8.51 3.33 5.06
CA SER A 199 -8.19 4.37 6.05
C SER A 199 -9.39 5.23 6.45
N LEU A 200 -10.42 5.31 5.61
CA LEU A 200 -11.60 6.17 5.81
C LEU A 200 -12.89 5.37 6.03
N ALA A 201 -12.89 4.11 5.64
CA ALA A 201 -14.07 3.25 5.68
C ALA A 201 -14.41 2.78 7.09
N VAL A 202 -15.68 2.46 7.28
CA VAL A 202 -16.24 1.86 8.49
C VAL A 202 -17.06 0.61 8.12
N PRO A 203 -17.25 -0.34 9.05
CA PRO A 203 -18.04 -1.54 8.77
C PRO A 203 -19.50 -1.22 8.44
N ASP A 204 -20.04 -1.87 7.41
CA ASP A 204 -21.46 -1.89 7.12
C ASP A 204 -22.14 -3.11 7.76
N SER A 205 -22.86 -2.90 8.86
CA SER A 205 -23.62 -3.96 9.52
C SER A 205 -24.75 -4.55 8.67
N THR A 206 -25.10 -3.92 7.54
CA THR A 206 -26.15 -4.38 6.62
C THR A 206 -25.63 -5.12 5.39
N SER A 207 -24.31 -5.14 5.17
CA SER A 207 -23.71 -5.81 4.01
C SER A 207 -23.48 -7.30 4.27
N THR A 208 -23.79 -8.12 3.26
CA THR A 208 -23.33 -9.51 3.19
C THR A 208 -22.06 -9.53 2.34
N GLY A 209 -20.91 -9.64 3.01
CA GLY A 209 -19.60 -9.66 2.35
C GLY A 209 -19.41 -10.82 1.39
N HIS A 210 -18.43 -10.67 0.52
CA HIS A 210 -17.82 -11.75 -0.24
C HIS A 210 -16.30 -11.67 -0.06
N ASP A 211 -15.61 -12.76 -0.37
CA ASP A 211 -14.15 -12.78 -0.31
C ASP A 211 -13.59 -11.99 -1.50
N THR A 212 -13.10 -10.78 -1.25
CA THR A 212 -12.47 -9.98 -2.29
C THR A 212 -11.06 -10.51 -2.55
N THR A 213 -10.77 -10.78 -3.83
CA THR A 213 -9.46 -11.25 -4.27
C THR A 213 -8.76 -10.25 -5.19
N ILE A 214 -7.44 -10.31 -5.19
CA ILE A 214 -6.57 -9.53 -6.07
C ILE A 214 -5.76 -10.50 -6.93
N PRO A 215 -5.76 -10.34 -8.26
CA PRO A 215 -4.97 -11.17 -9.14
C PRO A 215 -3.47 -10.85 -8.94
N VAL A 216 -2.68 -11.87 -8.63
CA VAL A 216 -1.25 -11.72 -8.39
C VAL A 216 -0.45 -12.56 -9.38
N PRO A 217 0.41 -11.95 -10.21
CA PRO A 217 1.26 -12.69 -11.14
C PRO A 217 2.33 -13.49 -10.40
N ARG A 218 2.61 -14.70 -10.89
CA ARG A 218 3.51 -15.70 -10.29
C ARG A 218 4.68 -16.04 -11.18
N PHE A 219 4.41 -16.20 -12.46
CA PHE A 219 5.39 -16.59 -13.46
C PHE A 219 5.01 -15.98 -14.80
N MET A 220 5.99 -15.59 -15.60
CA MET A 220 5.77 -15.08 -16.94
C MET A 220 6.76 -15.69 -17.93
N TRP A 221 6.32 -15.95 -19.15
CA TRP A 221 7.17 -16.35 -20.26
C TRP A 221 6.69 -15.69 -21.55
N TYR A 222 7.50 -15.80 -22.60
CA TYR A 222 7.16 -15.32 -23.93
C TYR A 222 6.98 -16.51 -24.86
N GLU A 223 5.88 -16.54 -25.59
CA GLU A 223 5.63 -17.52 -26.65
C GLU A 223 5.95 -16.91 -28.01
N SER A 224 6.62 -17.69 -28.87
CA SER A 224 6.86 -17.29 -30.24
C SER A 224 5.53 -17.20 -30.99
N ASN A 225 5.24 -16.05 -31.59
CA ASN A 225 4.08 -15.87 -32.45
C ASN A 225 4.33 -16.61 -33.77
N GLU A 226 3.99 -17.91 -33.83
CA GLU A 226 3.97 -18.66 -35.08
C GLU A 226 2.86 -18.13 -35.98
N GLY A 227 3.19 -17.17 -36.87
CA GLY A 227 2.24 -16.68 -37.89
C GLY A 227 2.35 -15.22 -38.34
N ARG A 228 3.36 -14.44 -37.90
CA ARG A 228 3.59 -13.08 -38.42
C ARG A 228 5.01 -12.95 -38.97
N ASP A 229 5.12 -12.93 -40.31
CA ASP A 229 6.32 -12.54 -41.07
C ASP A 229 6.57 -11.03 -40.95
N SER A 230 6.80 -10.52 -39.74
CA SER A 230 7.20 -9.14 -39.50
C SER A 230 8.43 -9.10 -38.63
N GLU A 231 9.42 -8.30 -39.03
CA GLU A 231 10.74 -8.09 -38.40
C GLU A 231 10.69 -7.58 -36.94
N ASP A 232 9.50 -7.44 -36.35
CA ASP A 232 9.28 -7.18 -34.92
C ASP A 232 8.93 -8.49 -34.20
N GLU A 233 9.95 -9.27 -33.83
CA GLU A 233 9.87 -10.48 -33.00
C GLU A 233 9.46 -10.14 -31.55
N THR A 234 8.28 -9.56 -31.34
CA THR A 234 7.69 -9.48 -29.99
C THR A 234 6.90 -10.77 -29.75
N GLY A 235 7.47 -11.68 -28.97
CA GLY A 235 6.75 -12.85 -28.48
C GLY A 235 5.54 -12.41 -27.65
N GLN A 236 4.47 -13.22 -27.66
CA GLN A 236 3.30 -12.98 -26.83
C GLN A 236 3.66 -13.25 -25.37
N GLN A 237 3.50 -12.27 -24.48
CA GLN A 237 3.70 -12.49 -23.05
C GLN A 237 2.54 -13.33 -22.50
N VAL A 238 2.87 -14.40 -21.77
CA VAL A 238 1.91 -15.25 -21.05
C VAL A 238 2.25 -15.21 -19.56
N VAL A 239 1.23 -15.02 -18.72
CA VAL A 239 1.38 -14.82 -17.27
C VAL A 239 0.52 -15.82 -16.51
N VAL A 240 1.13 -16.56 -15.59
CA VAL A 240 0.39 -17.31 -14.55
C VAL A 240 0.04 -16.34 -13.44
N ALA A 241 -1.25 -16.17 -13.15
CA ALA A 241 -1.74 -15.37 -12.03
C ALA A 241 -2.59 -16.21 -11.08
N GLU A 242 -2.56 -15.86 -9.80
CA GLU A 242 -3.44 -16.46 -8.79
C GLU A 242 -4.10 -15.36 -7.97
N ASP A 243 -5.39 -15.54 -7.71
CA ASP A 243 -6.18 -14.69 -6.84
C ASP A 243 -5.77 -14.86 -5.37
N GLU A 244 -5.37 -13.76 -4.73
CA GLU A 244 -5.07 -13.72 -3.30
C GLU A 244 -6.10 -12.91 -2.54
N SER A 245 -6.42 -13.34 -1.31
CA SER A 245 -7.30 -12.61 -0.42
C SER A 245 -6.75 -11.22 -0.11
N GLU A 246 -7.61 -10.23 -0.29
CA GLU A 246 -7.33 -8.82 -0.01
C GLU A 246 -6.90 -8.59 1.46
N LEU A 247 -7.41 -9.39 2.39
CA LEU A 247 -7.15 -9.30 3.83
C LEU A 247 -5.69 -9.55 4.23
N SER A 248 -4.90 -10.19 3.35
CA SER A 248 -3.57 -10.69 3.68
C SER A 248 -2.49 -10.33 2.66
N ILE A 249 -2.88 -9.80 1.50
CA ILE A 249 -1.94 -9.51 0.41
C ILE A 249 -0.83 -8.53 0.84
N ASP A 250 -1.18 -7.51 1.63
CA ASP A 250 -0.24 -6.50 2.10
C ASP A 250 0.82 -7.08 3.03
N ILE A 251 0.46 -8.07 3.85
CA ILE A 251 1.39 -8.74 4.75
C ILE A 251 2.43 -9.52 3.92
N VAL A 252 1.97 -10.28 2.92
CA VAL A 252 2.86 -11.05 2.04
C VAL A 252 3.75 -10.11 1.22
N ASP A 253 3.19 -9.01 0.70
CA ASP A 253 3.96 -8.00 -0.03
C ASP A 253 5.05 -7.40 0.85
N VAL A 254 4.74 -6.94 2.06
CA VAL A 254 5.73 -6.37 2.99
C VAL A 254 6.81 -7.39 3.38
N LEU A 255 6.43 -8.63 3.68
CA LEU A 255 7.39 -9.70 3.99
C LEU A 255 8.36 -9.97 2.83
N SER A 256 7.84 -9.93 1.59
CA SER A 256 8.66 -10.12 0.39
C SER A 256 9.54 -8.91 0.06
N GLU A 257 9.02 -7.69 0.26
CA GLU A 257 9.73 -6.43 0.03
C GLU A 257 10.89 -6.22 1.01
N CYS A 258 10.74 -6.73 2.24
CA CYS A 258 11.69 -6.60 3.35
C CYS A 258 12.11 -7.99 3.88
N PRO A 259 12.82 -8.79 3.07
CA PRO A 259 13.28 -10.11 3.49
C PRO A 259 14.28 -10.00 4.63
N ILE A 260 14.29 -10.99 5.51
CA ILE A 260 15.17 -11.03 6.69
C ILE A 260 16.65 -11.08 6.29
N GLU A 261 16.97 -11.82 5.23
CA GLU A 261 18.31 -11.92 4.67
C GLU A 261 18.33 -11.18 3.34
N ALA A 262 18.61 -9.87 3.37
CA ALA A 262 18.89 -9.10 2.16
C ALA A 262 20.32 -9.37 1.65
N ASP A 263 20.71 -10.64 1.55
CA ASP A 263 22.00 -11.00 0.98
C ASP A 263 21.96 -10.86 -0.55
N ARG A 264 22.97 -10.20 -1.11
CA ARG A 264 23.11 -10.02 -2.56
C ARG A 264 23.53 -11.31 -3.27
N LEU A 265 24.02 -12.31 -2.53
CA LEU A 265 24.55 -13.56 -3.07
C LEU A 265 23.52 -14.68 -3.10
N THR A 266 22.51 -14.66 -2.22
CA THR A 266 21.41 -15.63 -2.22
C THR A 266 20.14 -14.97 -2.75
N ALA A 267 19.43 -15.64 -3.66
CA ALA A 267 18.13 -15.15 -4.09
C ALA A 267 17.18 -15.11 -2.88
N ASN A 268 16.40 -14.03 -2.73
CA ASN A 268 15.39 -13.96 -1.67
C ASN A 268 14.38 -15.10 -1.84
N PRO A 269 13.79 -15.61 -0.74
CA PRO A 269 12.68 -16.55 -0.85
C PRO A 269 11.58 -15.99 -1.75
N PHE A 270 10.96 -16.86 -2.53
CA PHE A 270 9.83 -16.45 -3.37
C PHE A 270 8.67 -15.92 -2.52
N ARG A 271 7.93 -14.94 -3.08
CA ARG A 271 6.85 -14.22 -2.39
C ARG A 271 5.83 -15.17 -1.77
N GLU A 272 5.43 -16.21 -2.49
CA GLU A 272 4.45 -17.20 -2.06
C GLU A 272 4.91 -18.03 -0.85
N SER A 273 6.21 -18.15 -0.62
CA SER A 273 6.74 -18.88 0.55
C SER A 273 6.37 -18.18 1.85
N TYR A 274 6.24 -16.85 1.84
CA TYR A 274 5.83 -16.06 3.00
C TYR A 274 4.37 -16.31 3.43
N ARG A 275 3.55 -16.98 2.61
CA ARG A 275 2.19 -17.40 3.01
C ARG A 275 2.21 -18.30 4.26
N ILE A 276 3.30 -19.03 4.49
CA ILE A 276 3.48 -19.88 5.68
C ILE A 276 3.45 -19.06 6.99
N ALA A 277 3.85 -17.78 6.95
CA ALA A 277 3.83 -16.90 8.12
C ALA A 277 2.44 -16.31 8.42
N LEU A 278 1.49 -16.39 7.49
CA LEU A 278 0.18 -15.77 7.64
C LEU A 278 -0.60 -16.28 8.86
N PRO A 279 -0.64 -17.57 9.21
CA PRO A 279 -1.38 -18.04 10.38
C PRO A 279 -0.90 -17.45 11.71
N SER A 280 0.37 -17.04 11.81
CA SER A 280 0.96 -16.46 13.02
C SER A 280 0.88 -14.94 13.11
N LEU A 281 0.34 -14.28 12.08
CA LEU A 281 0.33 -12.82 11.97
C LEU A 281 -1.10 -12.26 12.10
N PRO A 282 -1.27 -11.07 12.70
CA PRO A 282 -2.55 -10.37 12.72
C PRO A 282 -3.03 -10.09 11.30
N LYS A 283 -4.35 -10.21 11.06
CA LYS A 283 -4.96 -9.91 9.76
C LYS A 283 -6.22 -9.09 9.95
N HIS A 284 -6.60 -8.37 8.90
CA HIS A 284 -7.90 -7.74 8.85
C HIS A 284 -9.00 -8.81 8.95
N THR A 285 -10.05 -8.51 9.71
CA THR A 285 -11.23 -9.37 9.84
C THR A 285 -12.33 -8.97 8.86
N ASP A 286 -12.41 -7.69 8.54
CA ASP A 286 -13.44 -7.13 7.68
C ASP A 286 -12.91 -7.01 6.25
N ASP A 287 -13.50 -7.79 5.34
CA ASP A 287 -13.26 -7.70 3.90
C ASP A 287 -13.67 -6.33 3.36
N ILE A 288 -12.99 -5.85 2.33
CA ILE A 288 -13.28 -4.53 1.77
C ILE A 288 -14.71 -4.40 1.22
N SER A 289 -15.35 -5.52 0.86
CA SER A 289 -16.74 -5.58 0.41
C SER A 289 -17.77 -5.30 1.52
N VAL A 290 -17.41 -5.46 2.80
CA VAL A 290 -18.29 -5.13 3.94
C VAL A 290 -18.02 -3.74 4.52
N LEU A 291 -17.15 -2.97 3.88
CA LEU A 291 -16.76 -1.64 4.33
C LEU A 291 -17.39 -0.57 3.42
N PHE A 292 -17.66 0.60 3.99
CA PHE A 292 -18.08 1.77 3.23
C PHE A 292 -17.46 3.06 3.77
N ILE A 293 -17.30 4.05 2.90
CA ILE A 293 -16.96 5.41 3.30
C ILE A 293 -18.25 6.23 3.35
N PRO A 294 -18.55 6.94 4.45
CA PRO A 294 -19.61 7.93 4.46
C PRO A 294 -19.40 8.97 3.37
N THR A 295 -20.39 9.22 2.51
CA THR A 295 -20.29 10.14 1.36
C THR A 295 -19.76 11.51 1.79
N VAL A 296 -20.22 12.02 2.93
CA VAL A 296 -19.77 13.29 3.51
C VAL A 296 -18.26 13.33 3.76
N LYS A 297 -17.65 12.21 4.19
CA LYS A 297 -16.19 12.13 4.42
C LYS A 297 -15.42 12.12 3.11
N LEU A 298 -15.92 11.39 2.11
CA LEU A 298 -15.25 11.32 0.80
C LEU A 298 -15.33 12.66 0.05
N VAL A 299 -16.50 13.31 0.06
CA VAL A 299 -16.68 14.66 -0.47
C VAL A 299 -15.77 15.65 0.27
N ALA A 300 -15.68 15.57 1.60
CA ALA A 300 -14.81 16.44 2.37
C ALA A 300 -13.32 16.26 2.02
N LEU A 301 -12.88 15.01 1.81
CA LEU A 301 -11.51 14.73 1.35
C LEU A 301 -11.23 15.38 -0.02
N VAL A 302 -12.14 15.22 -0.98
CA VAL A 302 -11.98 15.79 -2.33
C VAL A 302 -11.96 17.31 -2.27
N LYS A 303 -12.89 17.93 -1.54
CA LYS A 303 -12.91 19.40 -1.37
C LYS A 303 -11.65 19.92 -0.67
N LEU A 304 -11.15 19.19 0.32
CA LEU A 304 -9.91 19.51 1.00
C LEU A 304 -8.72 19.48 0.03
N ALA A 305 -8.63 18.44 -0.80
CA ALA A 305 -7.60 18.34 -1.84
C ALA A 305 -7.69 19.50 -2.85
N GLN A 306 -8.91 19.84 -3.30
CA GLN A 306 -9.14 20.95 -4.24
C GLN A 306 -8.68 22.30 -3.67
N GLN A 307 -8.99 22.58 -2.41
CA GLN A 307 -8.62 23.84 -1.76
C GLN A 307 -7.11 23.94 -1.54
N VAL A 308 -6.47 22.85 -1.07
CA VAL A 308 -5.02 22.83 -0.82
C VAL A 308 -4.22 22.92 -2.11
N GLN A 309 -4.62 22.22 -3.17
CA GLN A 309 -3.91 22.23 -4.45
C GLN A 309 -4.34 23.35 -5.40
N ARG A 310 -5.42 24.07 -5.08
CA ARG A 310 -6.05 25.09 -5.94
C ARG A 310 -6.44 24.55 -7.33
N GLU A 311 -6.84 23.29 -7.38
CA GLU A 311 -7.28 22.61 -8.59
C GLU A 311 -8.75 22.20 -8.44
N SER A 312 -9.61 22.68 -9.34
CA SER A 312 -11.05 22.38 -9.29
C SER A 312 -11.36 21.01 -9.89
N ARG A 313 -12.14 20.19 -9.16
CA ARG A 313 -12.69 18.90 -9.61
C ARG A 313 -14.19 18.83 -9.27
N THR A 314 -14.95 19.85 -9.62
CA THR A 314 -16.40 19.95 -9.28
C THR A 314 -17.20 18.73 -9.75
N ASP A 315 -16.85 18.18 -10.91
CA ASP A 315 -17.53 17.03 -11.49
C ASP A 315 -17.31 15.76 -10.66
N LEU A 316 -16.15 15.64 -9.98
CA LEU A 316 -15.86 14.52 -9.09
C LEU A 316 -16.70 14.58 -7.81
N VAL A 317 -16.90 15.78 -7.24
CA VAL A 317 -17.77 15.95 -6.06
C VAL A 317 -19.20 15.54 -6.39
N ALA A 318 -19.74 16.04 -7.51
CA ALA A 318 -21.09 15.68 -7.96
C ALA A 318 -21.22 14.17 -8.25
N THR A 319 -20.18 13.57 -8.85
CA THR A 319 -20.12 12.13 -9.10
C THR A 319 -20.20 11.33 -7.79
N ILE A 320 -19.39 11.70 -6.79
CA ILE A 320 -19.41 11.02 -5.47
C ILE A 320 -20.75 11.18 -4.78
N GLU A 321 -21.35 12.37 -4.82
CA GLU A 321 -22.68 12.62 -4.25
C GLU A 321 -23.75 11.75 -4.93
N GLY A 322 -23.67 11.58 -6.26
CA GLY A 322 -24.57 10.71 -7.03
C GLY A 322 -24.37 9.21 -6.78
N LEU A 323 -23.16 8.77 -6.42
CA LEU A 323 -22.86 7.38 -6.08
C LEU A 323 -23.22 7.01 -4.64
N GLY A 324 -23.38 8.00 -3.76
CA GLY A 324 -23.63 7.85 -2.33
C GLY A 324 -25.03 7.38 -1.98
N ASN A 325 -25.39 6.14 -2.32
CA ASN A 325 -26.67 5.54 -1.92
C ASN A 325 -26.77 5.48 -0.38
N ASP A 326 -27.81 6.09 0.18
CA ASP A 326 -28.02 6.24 1.62
C ASP A 326 -26.83 6.88 2.38
N GLY A 327 -26.05 7.72 1.68
CA GLY A 327 -24.88 8.38 2.26
C GLY A 327 -23.67 7.46 2.46
N LYS A 328 -23.64 6.32 1.76
CA LYS A 328 -22.55 5.33 1.80
C LYS A 328 -21.93 5.13 0.41
N VAL A 329 -20.60 5.02 0.36
CA VAL A 329 -19.86 4.67 -0.86
C VAL A 329 -19.07 3.39 -0.58
N GLY A 330 -19.47 2.29 -1.23
CA GLY A 330 -18.77 1.00 -1.17
C GLY A 330 -17.52 0.95 -2.05
N TRP A 331 -16.76 -0.14 -1.96
CA TRP A 331 -15.48 -0.31 -2.66
C TRP A 331 -15.58 -0.11 -4.17
N GLU A 332 -16.50 -0.81 -4.86
CA GLU A 332 -16.61 -0.74 -6.33
C GLU A 332 -16.94 0.69 -6.82
N ALA A 333 -17.86 1.37 -6.13
CA ALA A 333 -18.24 2.74 -6.44
C ALA A 333 -17.07 3.72 -6.19
N PHE A 334 -16.35 3.52 -5.09
CA PHE A 334 -15.13 4.30 -4.79
C PHE A 334 -14.05 4.07 -5.85
N GLU A 335 -13.78 2.83 -6.20
CA GLU A 335 -12.74 2.45 -7.16
C GLU A 335 -13.05 3.05 -8.54
N SER A 336 -14.29 2.94 -8.99
CA SER A 336 -14.75 3.55 -10.24
C SER A 336 -14.60 5.08 -10.23
N ALA A 337 -14.96 5.74 -9.13
CA ALA A 337 -14.90 7.20 -9.03
C ALA A 337 -13.46 7.73 -8.90
N MET A 338 -12.57 6.98 -8.24
CA MET A 338 -11.24 7.46 -7.87
C MET A 338 -10.13 7.01 -8.81
N SER A 339 -10.39 6.10 -9.75
CA SER A 339 -9.38 5.54 -10.65
C SER A 339 -8.60 6.62 -11.41
N GLU A 340 -9.31 7.57 -12.03
CA GLU A 340 -8.73 8.69 -12.79
C GLU A 340 -8.22 9.85 -11.90
N HIS A 341 -8.55 9.83 -10.61
CA HIS A 341 -8.22 10.89 -9.65
C HIS A 341 -7.25 10.44 -8.56
N SER A 342 -6.63 9.27 -8.74
CA SER A 342 -5.74 8.69 -7.74
C SER A 342 -4.56 9.62 -7.47
N GLU A 343 -3.95 10.18 -8.51
CA GLU A 343 -2.78 11.06 -8.42
C GLU A 343 -3.09 12.37 -7.72
N PHE A 344 -4.20 12.98 -8.09
CA PHE A 344 -4.70 14.20 -7.45
C PHE A 344 -4.77 14.05 -5.91
N ILE A 345 -5.37 12.96 -5.42
CA ILE A 345 -5.44 12.72 -3.97
C ILE A 345 -4.08 12.33 -3.39
N ALA A 346 -3.33 11.53 -4.11
CA ALA A 346 -2.05 11.01 -3.65
C ALA A 346 -1.00 12.14 -3.50
N ASP A 347 -0.99 13.11 -4.42
CA ASP A 347 -0.19 14.34 -4.35
C ASP A 347 -0.64 15.25 -3.20
N PHE A 348 -1.95 15.34 -2.95
CA PHE A 348 -2.50 16.12 -1.85
C PHE A 348 -2.02 15.57 -0.51
N VAL A 349 -2.15 14.26 -0.33
CA VAL A 349 -1.69 13.55 0.86
C VAL A 349 -0.18 13.72 1.02
N SER A 350 0.60 13.48 -0.04
CA SER A 350 2.06 13.62 -0.01
C SER A 350 2.51 15.04 0.32
N SER A 351 1.84 16.06 -0.23
CA SER A 351 2.11 17.47 0.07
C SER A 351 1.90 17.80 1.56
N ILE A 352 0.77 17.37 2.13
CA ILE A 352 0.47 17.59 3.54
C ILE A 352 1.47 16.87 4.44
N PHE A 353 1.73 15.58 4.22
CA PHE A 353 2.62 14.80 5.08
C PHE A 353 4.11 15.11 4.84
N GLY A 354 4.48 15.62 3.66
CA GLY A 354 5.82 16.11 3.35
C GLY A 354 6.27 17.26 4.25
N THR A 355 5.33 17.99 4.87
CA THR A 355 5.67 19.04 5.83
C THR A 355 6.25 18.52 7.15
N PHE A 356 6.17 17.21 7.43
CA PHE A 356 6.85 16.59 8.57
C PHE A 356 8.29 16.20 8.25
N THR A 357 8.70 16.32 6.99
CA THR A 357 10.02 15.94 6.51
C THR A 357 10.95 17.14 6.37
N ILE A 358 10.56 18.29 6.92
CA ILE A 358 11.28 19.56 6.89
C ILE A 358 11.02 20.23 8.23
N THR A 359 12.04 20.37 9.07
CA THR A 359 11.92 21.10 10.35
C THR A 359 12.65 22.44 10.35
#